data_AF-A0A6A6ZGA4-F1
#
_entry.id   AF-A0A6A6ZGA4-F1
#
_cell.length_a   1.000
_cell.length_b   1.000
_cell.length_c   1.000
_cell.angle_alpha   90.00
_cell.angle_beta   90.00
_cell.angle_gamma   90.00
#
_symmetry.space_group_name_H-M   'P 1'
#
loop_
_entity.id
_entity.type
_entity.pdbx_description
1 polymer ?
#
loop_
_entity_poly.entity_id
_entity_poly.type
_entity_poly.pdbx_seq_one_letter_code
_entity_poly.pdbx_strand_id
1 'polypeptide(L)'
;MCTPTSKRSRSASPAPTPNKCHHKGPTISNKVRFLVLSDTHECEMPSTMPECDVLLHCGDITEDGSPESISEALLALGKIKAELRLIIAGNLEISLDKKYHCAEGGAAEVVEKAQDLVSKELTSKASECGITFLEEGTHTFTLSSGVTFRIYTSPFTPAYGASGFQYPTNEDRCNPAKITPAWAQNVGTETSTIPDNVDIVMTHGPPKYILDSTSNGHSAGCEHLRRAIERVKPKLHCFGHVHAGYGAQRLEYANATKKNDADTIIPLAKEWVGKNQAKKKGFANLPPGSLDDFRASAQTLCVNAAMEGEKGVLENAPWVVDLDLIPPTRRPTLAKMQMLIGASAASATDFNAPNASGYLHLRRIHTTIPSQPSQNHTITNMTPSSSLVLYRPSLSSSLTPSPSPSSLIPSRLFSHQTGTAIATELLYRILFDIINRFLASFQRLASKGMEEASSWLERRMQERRERIAAGRDGVVDGSNIVEEVGKLAQQSGFVMCPMGGQTGAKMQPPWVRSVLVGIEEGRLHERDFWTNSW
;
A
#
# COMPACT_ATOMS: atom_id res chain seq x y z
N MET A 1 12.90 98.17 21.17
CA MET A 1 12.93 98.30 19.69
C MET A 1 12.42 97.00 19.11
N CYS A 2 11.24 97.03 18.50
CA CYS A 2 10.64 95.92 17.78
C CYS A 2 11.30 95.78 16.40
N THR A 3 11.71 94.56 16.05
CA THR A 3 11.94 94.15 14.64
C THR A 3 11.51 92.69 14.47
N PRO A 4 10.94 92.32 13.31
CA PRO A 4 9.99 91.22 13.20
C PRO A 4 10.63 89.90 12.76
N THR A 5 9.99 88.80 13.15
CA THR A 5 10.31 87.43 12.74
C THR A 5 10.01 87.21 11.25
N SER A 6 11.06 87.02 10.46
CA SER A 6 10.98 86.53 9.08
C SER A 6 10.61 85.04 9.08
N LYS A 7 9.46 84.72 8.48
CA LYS A 7 8.99 83.35 8.24
C LYS A 7 9.92 82.68 7.22
N ARG A 8 10.59 81.62 7.66
CA ARG A 8 11.39 80.72 6.79
C ARG A 8 10.42 79.98 5.84
N SER A 9 10.52 80.26 4.55
CA SER A 9 9.81 79.52 3.50
C SER A 9 10.28 78.07 3.48
N ARG A 10 9.34 77.13 3.53
CA ARG A 10 9.60 75.71 3.26
C ARG A 10 9.72 75.54 1.76
N SER A 11 10.86 75.04 1.28
CA SER A 11 11.01 74.52 -0.07
C SER A 11 10.00 73.39 -0.31
N ALA A 12 9.29 73.44 -1.44
CA ALA A 12 8.36 72.41 -1.86
C ALA A 12 9.09 71.08 -2.10
N SER A 13 8.62 70.02 -1.45
CA SER A 13 9.01 68.64 -1.76
C SER A 13 8.47 68.25 -3.15
N PRO A 14 9.20 67.46 -3.96
CA PRO A 14 8.69 66.99 -5.24
C PRO A 14 7.48 66.06 -5.03
N ALA A 15 6.49 66.20 -5.90
CA ALA A 15 5.25 65.43 -5.86
C ALA A 15 5.52 63.92 -5.88
N PRO A 16 4.77 63.10 -5.12
CA PRO A 16 4.89 61.65 -5.19
C PRO A 16 4.47 61.19 -6.59
N THR A 17 5.39 60.51 -7.28
CA THR A 17 5.08 59.79 -8.52
C THR A 17 3.93 58.83 -8.26
N PRO A 18 2.92 58.73 -9.14
CA PRO A 18 1.80 57.83 -8.94
C PRO A 18 2.36 56.41 -8.89
N ASN A 19 2.26 55.78 -7.71
CA ASN A 19 2.51 54.35 -7.55
C ASN A 19 1.65 53.64 -8.59
N LYS A 20 2.30 52.98 -9.54
CA LYS A 20 1.63 51.97 -10.36
C LYS A 20 1.15 50.91 -9.38
N CYS A 21 -0.12 50.99 -9.01
CA CYS A 21 -0.84 49.89 -8.41
C CYS A 21 -0.75 48.73 -9.40
N HIS A 22 0.22 47.85 -9.18
CA HIS A 22 0.12 46.50 -9.67
C HIS A 22 -1.08 45.90 -8.95
N HIS A 23 -2.27 46.05 -9.55
CA HIS A 23 -3.36 45.13 -9.31
C HIS A 23 -2.78 43.73 -9.59
N LYS A 24 -2.34 43.05 -8.53
CA LYS A 24 -2.27 41.60 -8.55
C LYS A 24 -3.71 41.18 -8.79
N GLY A 25 -4.05 40.89 -10.04
CA GLY A 25 -5.26 40.12 -10.34
C GLY A 25 -5.29 38.87 -9.45
N PRO A 26 -6.47 38.26 -9.23
CA PRO A 26 -6.58 37.10 -8.36
C PRO A 26 -5.50 36.09 -8.75
N THR A 27 -4.57 35.84 -7.82
CA THR A 27 -3.53 34.84 -8.03
C THR A 27 -4.27 33.51 -8.11
N ILE A 28 -4.44 32.97 -9.31
CA ILE A 28 -4.99 31.64 -9.52
C ILE A 28 -4.05 30.68 -8.79
N SER A 29 -4.48 30.23 -7.62
CA SER A 29 -3.76 29.26 -6.83
C SER A 29 -3.93 27.91 -7.52
N ASN A 30 -2.83 27.35 -8.01
CA ASN A 30 -2.78 25.99 -8.56
C ASN A 30 -2.84 24.90 -7.48
N LYS A 31 -2.95 25.33 -6.22
CA LYS A 31 -2.96 24.46 -5.06
C LYS A 31 -4.36 23.91 -4.83
N VAL A 32 -4.48 22.60 -4.77
CA VAL A 32 -5.70 21.87 -4.42
C VAL A 32 -5.47 21.11 -3.13
N ARG A 33 -6.41 21.22 -2.20
CA ARG A 33 -6.40 20.47 -0.95
C ARG A 33 -7.26 19.23 -1.06
N PHE A 34 -6.61 18.08 -0.91
CA PHE A 34 -7.24 16.77 -0.84
C PHE A 34 -7.39 16.33 0.62
N LEU A 35 -8.57 15.83 0.96
CA LEU A 35 -8.80 15.03 2.15
C LEU A 35 -8.87 13.57 1.73
N VAL A 36 -8.00 12.73 2.29
CA VAL A 36 -7.87 11.32 1.93
C VAL A 36 -8.28 10.46 3.12
N LEU A 37 -9.26 9.61 2.87
CA LEU A 37 -9.83 8.63 3.80
C LEU A 37 -9.76 7.23 3.17
N SER A 38 -9.85 6.21 4.01
CA SER A 38 -10.07 4.83 3.60
C SER A 38 -10.50 4.03 4.82
N ASP A 39 -11.13 2.87 4.60
CA ASP A 39 -11.40 1.89 5.67
C ASP A 39 -12.12 2.56 6.84
N THR A 40 -13.29 3.14 6.56
CA THR A 40 -14.14 3.74 7.60
C THR A 40 -15.09 2.72 8.22
N HIS A 41 -15.43 1.63 7.51
CA HIS A 41 -16.24 0.52 8.04
C HIS A 41 -17.50 0.98 8.79
N GLU A 42 -18.24 1.95 8.22
CA GLU A 42 -19.42 2.59 8.84
C GLU A 42 -19.22 3.22 10.23
N CYS A 43 -17.98 3.33 10.69
CA CYS A 43 -17.69 3.93 11.98
C CYS A 43 -18.11 5.41 12.00
N GLU A 44 -18.47 5.89 13.19
CA GLU A 44 -18.87 7.29 13.37
C GLU A 44 -17.72 8.23 12.98
N MET A 45 -17.97 9.02 11.94
CA MET A 45 -16.99 9.98 11.43
C MET A 45 -16.71 11.08 12.47
N PRO A 46 -15.45 11.57 12.56
CA PRO A 46 -15.11 12.68 13.44
C PRO A 46 -16.03 13.89 13.24
N SER A 47 -16.53 14.45 14.34
CA SER A 47 -17.50 15.56 14.33
C SER A 47 -16.99 16.83 13.63
N THR A 48 -15.67 17.01 13.59
CA THR A 48 -15.01 18.08 12.84
C THR A 48 -14.06 17.47 11.82
N MET A 49 -14.37 17.65 10.55
CA MET A 49 -13.50 17.28 9.43
C MET A 49 -12.75 18.52 8.93
N PRO A 50 -11.46 18.44 8.55
CA PRO A 50 -10.75 19.55 7.94
C PRO A 50 -11.40 20.00 6.63
N GLU A 51 -11.31 21.30 6.34
CA GLU A 51 -11.73 21.84 5.04
C GLU A 51 -10.87 21.27 3.91
N CYS A 52 -11.52 20.90 2.81
CA CYS A 52 -10.87 20.41 1.60
C CYS A 52 -11.63 20.84 0.33
N ASP A 53 -10.93 20.83 -0.80
CA ASP A 53 -11.54 21.04 -2.11
C ASP A 53 -12.07 19.70 -2.64
N VAL A 54 -11.30 18.62 -2.45
CA VAL A 54 -11.61 17.28 -2.95
C VAL A 54 -11.49 16.26 -1.82
N LEU A 55 -12.55 15.50 -1.56
CA LEU A 55 -12.54 14.30 -0.74
C LEU A 55 -12.24 13.08 -1.62
N LEU A 56 -11.27 12.26 -1.20
CA LEU A 56 -10.93 10.96 -1.77
C LEU A 56 -11.16 9.88 -0.72
N HIS A 57 -12.00 8.88 -1.00
CA HIS A 57 -12.18 7.70 -0.15
C HIS A 57 -11.74 6.44 -0.88
N CYS A 58 -10.75 5.73 -0.35
CA CYS A 58 -10.06 4.64 -1.04
C CYS A 58 -10.68 3.25 -0.79
N GLY A 59 -12.00 3.15 -0.63
CA GLY A 59 -12.69 1.87 -0.40
C GLY A 59 -12.90 1.49 1.07
N ASP A 60 -13.65 0.40 1.26
CA ASP A 60 -14.14 -0.12 2.55
C ASP A 60 -14.86 0.98 3.36
N ILE A 61 -15.90 1.52 2.73
CA ILE A 61 -16.82 2.46 3.38
C ILE A 61 -17.77 1.70 4.34
N THR A 62 -17.94 0.40 4.12
CA THR A 62 -18.80 -0.52 4.88
C THR A 62 -18.06 -1.72 5.42
N GLU A 63 -18.64 -2.38 6.43
CA GLU A 63 -18.14 -3.63 7.00
C GLU A 63 -18.67 -4.87 6.27
N ASP A 64 -19.88 -4.80 5.71
CA ASP A 64 -20.59 -5.96 5.14
C ASP A 64 -21.00 -5.81 3.67
N GLY A 65 -20.88 -4.60 3.12
CA GLY A 65 -21.29 -4.29 1.75
C GLY A 65 -22.79 -4.40 1.50
N SER A 66 -23.65 -4.40 2.51
CA SER A 66 -25.10 -4.42 2.31
C SER A 66 -25.61 -3.10 1.69
N PRO A 67 -26.69 -3.09 0.88
CA PRO A 67 -27.26 -1.85 0.35
C PRO A 67 -27.64 -0.84 1.44
N GLU A 68 -28.13 -1.32 2.58
CA GLU A 68 -28.47 -0.50 3.74
C GLU A 68 -27.23 0.20 4.30
N SER A 69 -26.17 -0.57 4.57
CA SER A 69 -24.86 -0.07 5.03
C SER A 69 -24.23 0.92 4.05
N ILE A 70 -24.28 0.62 2.75
CA ILE A 70 -23.79 1.54 1.70
C ILE A 70 -24.57 2.86 1.74
N SER A 71 -25.90 2.82 1.88
CA SER A 71 -26.73 4.02 1.97
C SER A 71 -26.38 4.88 3.20
N GLU A 72 -26.18 4.26 4.36
CA GLU A 72 -25.77 4.96 5.58
C GLU A 72 -24.37 5.57 5.47
N ALA A 73 -23.41 4.84 4.91
CA ALA A 73 -22.07 5.33 4.66
C ALA A 73 -22.06 6.52 3.68
N LEU A 74 -22.85 6.46 2.60
CA LEU A 74 -23.02 7.59 1.67
C LEU A 74 -23.60 8.83 2.37
N LEU A 75 -24.60 8.65 3.24
CA LEU A 75 -25.16 9.74 4.04
C LEU A 75 -24.13 10.36 4.99
N ALA A 76 -23.29 9.55 5.63
CA ALA A 76 -22.23 10.02 6.52
C ALA A 76 -21.17 10.82 5.74
N LEU A 77 -20.69 10.30 4.62
CA LEU A 77 -19.66 10.92 3.78
C LEU A 77 -20.19 12.17 3.06
N GLY A 78 -21.47 12.22 2.72
CA GLY A 78 -22.12 13.40 2.12
C GLY A 78 -22.11 14.64 3.02
N LYS A 79 -22.03 14.46 4.35
CA LYS A 79 -21.93 15.56 5.32
C LYS A 79 -20.59 16.29 5.27
N ILE A 80 -19.54 15.65 4.72
CA ILE A 80 -18.22 16.27 4.60
C ILE A 80 -18.30 17.37 3.55
N LYS A 81 -17.86 18.58 3.90
CA LYS A 81 -17.85 19.73 2.98
C LYS A 81 -16.64 19.62 2.04
N ALA A 82 -16.92 19.37 0.76
CA ALA A 82 -15.96 19.38 -0.33
C ALA A 82 -16.65 19.81 -1.63
N GLU A 83 -15.89 20.33 -2.59
CA GLU A 83 -16.39 20.59 -3.94
C GLU A 83 -16.65 19.28 -4.69
N LEU A 84 -15.70 18.34 -4.59
CA LEU A 84 -15.82 16.99 -5.13
C LEU A 84 -15.68 15.95 -4.02
N ARG A 85 -16.52 14.90 -4.06
CA ARG A 85 -16.41 13.72 -3.19
C ARG A 85 -16.30 12.50 -4.07
N LEU A 86 -15.09 11.95 -4.16
CA LEU A 86 -14.73 10.85 -5.03
C LEU A 86 -14.48 9.61 -4.18
N ILE A 87 -15.23 8.55 -4.43
CA ILE A 87 -15.21 7.33 -3.63
C ILE A 87 -15.01 6.14 -4.57
N ILE A 88 -14.18 5.17 -4.19
CA ILE A 88 -14.14 3.85 -4.82
C ILE A 88 -14.64 2.80 -3.84
N ALA A 89 -15.03 1.64 -4.36
CA ALA A 89 -15.23 0.45 -3.54
C ALA A 89 -13.88 -0.10 -3.02
N GLY A 90 -13.95 -0.83 -1.92
CA GLY A 90 -12.93 -1.76 -1.45
C GLY A 90 -13.44 -3.20 -1.47
N ASN A 91 -12.72 -4.11 -0.83
CA ASN A 91 -13.06 -5.52 -0.87
C ASN A 91 -14.31 -5.88 -0.05
N LEU A 92 -14.74 -5.01 0.87
CA LEU A 92 -15.94 -5.23 1.71
C LEU A 92 -17.24 -4.79 1.07
N GLU A 93 -17.21 -3.96 0.03
CA GLU A 93 -18.40 -3.64 -0.78
C GLU A 93 -18.81 -4.82 -1.69
N ILE A 94 -18.97 -6.01 -1.10
CA ILE A 94 -19.18 -7.29 -1.81
C ILE A 94 -20.39 -7.28 -2.73
N SER A 95 -21.45 -6.53 -2.41
CA SER A 95 -22.64 -6.40 -3.26
C SER A 95 -22.39 -5.61 -4.54
N LEU A 96 -21.32 -4.81 -4.60
CA LEU A 96 -20.90 -4.10 -5.81
C LEU A 96 -20.06 -4.99 -6.74
N ASP A 97 -19.51 -6.11 -6.24
CA ASP A 97 -18.90 -7.16 -7.07
C ASP A 97 -19.92 -8.27 -7.38
N LYS A 98 -20.68 -8.07 -8.46
CA LYS A 98 -21.69 -9.03 -8.92
C LYS A 98 -21.17 -10.46 -9.05
N LYS A 99 -19.94 -10.63 -9.56
CA LYS A 99 -19.37 -11.94 -9.84
C LYS A 99 -19.08 -12.65 -8.52
N TYR A 100 -18.45 -11.96 -7.58
CA TYR A 100 -18.16 -12.49 -6.25
C TYR A 100 -19.46 -12.76 -5.47
N HIS A 101 -20.37 -11.78 -5.38
CA HIS A 101 -21.60 -11.90 -4.61
C HIS A 101 -22.45 -13.10 -5.02
N CYS A 102 -22.66 -13.30 -6.33
CA CYS A 102 -23.43 -14.44 -6.83
C CYS A 102 -22.71 -15.78 -6.64
N ALA A 103 -21.37 -15.80 -6.73
CA ALA A 103 -20.58 -17.03 -6.51
C ALA A 103 -20.67 -17.51 -5.04
N GLU A 104 -20.76 -16.58 -4.10
CA GLU A 104 -20.97 -16.85 -2.67
C GLU A 104 -22.45 -17.15 -2.32
N GLY A 105 -23.33 -17.27 -3.32
CA GLY A 105 -24.74 -17.60 -3.13
C GLY A 105 -25.65 -16.39 -2.84
N GLY A 106 -25.15 -15.17 -3.01
CA GLY A 106 -25.92 -13.94 -2.88
C GLY A 106 -26.91 -13.70 -4.02
N ALA A 107 -27.99 -12.98 -3.71
CA ALA A 107 -29.10 -12.72 -4.62
C ALA A 107 -28.77 -11.57 -5.60
N ALA A 108 -29.13 -11.72 -6.87
CA ALA A 108 -28.84 -10.71 -7.90
C ALA A 108 -29.55 -9.38 -7.61
N GLU A 109 -30.71 -9.42 -6.96
CA GLU A 109 -31.50 -8.26 -6.56
C GLU A 109 -30.78 -7.39 -5.54
N VAL A 110 -29.90 -7.96 -4.70
CA VAL A 110 -29.07 -7.21 -3.75
C VAL A 110 -28.01 -6.42 -4.49
N VAL A 111 -27.39 -7.03 -5.50
CA VAL A 111 -26.41 -6.37 -6.38
C VAL A 111 -27.06 -5.21 -7.12
N GLU A 112 -28.23 -5.42 -7.71
CA GLU A 112 -28.96 -4.37 -8.44
C GLU A 112 -29.27 -3.17 -7.54
N LYS A 113 -29.79 -3.42 -6.33
CA LYS A 113 -30.03 -2.35 -5.34
C LYS A 113 -28.75 -1.61 -4.97
N ALA A 114 -27.65 -2.31 -4.71
CA ALA A 114 -26.37 -1.68 -4.36
C ALA A 114 -25.83 -0.83 -5.52
N GLN A 115 -25.90 -1.34 -6.75
CA GLN A 115 -25.47 -0.62 -7.95
C GLN A 115 -26.33 0.61 -8.23
N ASP A 116 -27.64 0.54 -8.00
CA ASP A 116 -28.55 1.68 -8.13
C ASP A 116 -28.20 2.81 -7.16
N LEU A 117 -27.83 2.49 -5.91
CA LEU A 117 -27.43 3.48 -4.90
C LEU A 117 -26.19 4.28 -5.31
N VAL A 118 -25.22 3.63 -5.96
CA VAL A 118 -23.93 4.23 -6.35
C VAL A 118 -23.87 4.65 -7.81
N SER A 119 -24.96 4.49 -8.57
CA SER A 119 -25.02 4.81 -9.99
C SER A 119 -24.77 6.30 -10.26
N LYS A 120 -24.40 6.61 -11.52
CA LYS A 120 -24.17 8.00 -11.99
C LYS A 120 -25.48 8.76 -12.25
N GLU A 121 -26.63 8.13 -12.09
CA GLU A 121 -27.93 8.76 -12.25
C GLU A 121 -28.15 9.83 -11.19
N LEU A 122 -28.80 10.93 -11.55
CA LEU A 122 -29.06 12.05 -10.62
C LEU A 122 -29.97 11.67 -9.45
N THR A 123 -30.74 10.60 -9.61
CA THR A 123 -31.64 10.04 -8.59
C THR A 123 -30.97 9.03 -7.66
N SER A 124 -29.70 8.70 -7.89
CA SER A 124 -28.97 7.76 -7.03
C SER A 124 -28.68 8.36 -5.66
N LYS A 125 -28.51 7.49 -4.65
CA LYS A 125 -28.21 7.95 -3.29
C LYS A 125 -26.87 8.68 -3.21
N ALA A 126 -25.88 8.20 -3.97
CA ALA A 126 -24.59 8.86 -4.09
C ALA A 126 -24.74 10.29 -4.67
N SER A 127 -25.49 10.45 -5.76
CA SER A 127 -25.75 11.76 -6.37
C SER A 127 -26.47 12.71 -5.42
N GLU A 128 -27.50 12.24 -4.69
CA GLU A 128 -28.18 13.04 -3.65
C GLU A 128 -27.22 13.55 -2.57
N CYS A 129 -26.23 12.73 -2.20
CA CYS A 129 -25.21 13.08 -1.21
C CYS A 129 -24.05 13.91 -1.81
N GLY A 130 -24.11 14.28 -3.09
CA GLY A 130 -23.04 14.98 -3.79
C GLY A 130 -21.75 14.17 -3.89
N ILE A 131 -21.88 12.85 -4.01
CA ILE A 131 -20.82 11.86 -4.11
C ILE A 131 -20.78 11.30 -5.53
N THR A 132 -19.57 11.19 -6.08
CA THR A 132 -19.30 10.44 -7.30
C THR A 132 -18.60 9.15 -6.93
N PHE A 133 -19.31 8.03 -7.09
CA PHE A 133 -18.73 6.70 -6.94
C PHE A 133 -18.00 6.32 -8.25
N LEU A 134 -16.71 6.03 -8.15
CA LEU A 134 -15.83 5.84 -9.29
C LEU A 134 -15.62 4.35 -9.58
N GLU A 135 -15.87 3.98 -10.82
CA GLU A 135 -15.51 2.68 -11.38
C GLU A 135 -14.01 2.63 -11.70
N GLU A 136 -13.48 1.42 -11.95
CA GLU A 136 -12.11 1.25 -12.42
C GLU A 136 -11.88 1.99 -13.74
N GLY A 137 -10.83 2.82 -13.81
CA GLY A 137 -10.52 3.61 -15.00
C GLY A 137 -9.88 4.95 -14.71
N THR A 138 -9.75 5.77 -15.76
CA THR A 138 -9.18 7.12 -15.66
C THR A 138 -10.28 8.18 -15.78
N HIS A 139 -10.34 9.07 -14.80
CA HIS A 139 -11.32 10.15 -14.71
C HIS A 139 -10.62 11.51 -14.74
N THR A 140 -11.30 12.53 -15.26
CA THR A 140 -10.79 13.90 -15.32
C THR A 140 -11.78 14.86 -14.70
N PHE A 141 -11.33 15.65 -13.74
CA PHE A 141 -12.16 16.62 -13.03
C PHE A 141 -11.59 18.03 -13.17
N THR A 142 -12.47 19.01 -13.27
CA THR A 142 -12.12 20.43 -13.28
C THR A 142 -12.84 21.12 -12.13
N LEU A 143 -12.07 21.76 -11.26
CA LEU A 143 -12.60 22.49 -10.11
C LEU A 143 -13.13 23.86 -10.51
N SER A 144 -13.93 24.48 -9.64
CA SER A 144 -14.41 25.86 -9.75
C SER A 144 -13.28 26.88 -9.86
N SER A 145 -12.11 26.55 -9.31
CA SER A 145 -10.86 27.32 -9.45
C SER A 145 -10.25 27.30 -10.86
N GLY A 146 -10.74 26.43 -11.75
CA GLY A 146 -10.21 26.18 -13.09
C GLY A 146 -9.03 25.19 -13.13
N VAL A 147 -8.65 24.61 -12.00
CA VAL A 147 -7.62 23.56 -11.94
C VAL A 147 -8.23 22.23 -12.41
N THR A 148 -7.55 21.56 -13.34
CA THR A 148 -7.94 20.24 -13.86
C THR A 148 -6.91 19.19 -13.49
N PHE A 149 -7.36 18.03 -13.02
CA PHE A 149 -6.51 16.87 -12.72
C PHE A 149 -7.07 15.57 -13.28
N ARG A 150 -6.17 14.62 -13.54
CA ARG A 150 -6.48 13.25 -13.97
C ARG A 150 -6.21 12.28 -12.83
N ILE A 151 -7.19 11.45 -12.51
CA ILE A 151 -7.12 10.43 -11.47
C ILE A 151 -7.40 9.07 -12.08
N TYR A 152 -6.53 8.10 -11.82
CA TYR A 152 -6.81 6.69 -12.07
C TYR A 152 -7.40 6.06 -10.80
N THR A 153 -8.44 5.24 -10.96
CA THR A 153 -9.10 4.53 -9.86
C THR A 153 -9.16 3.03 -10.08
N SER A 154 -8.99 2.23 -9.02
CA SER A 154 -9.30 0.79 -9.05
C SER A 154 -9.64 0.25 -7.65
N PRO A 155 -10.76 -0.48 -7.48
CA PRO A 155 -11.09 -1.14 -6.22
C PRO A 155 -10.31 -2.43 -5.99
N PHE A 156 -9.61 -2.93 -7.01
CA PHE A 156 -9.11 -4.30 -7.01
C PHE A 156 -7.86 -4.50 -6.15
N THR A 157 -7.81 -5.60 -5.40
CA THR A 157 -6.65 -6.01 -4.60
C THR A 157 -6.19 -7.45 -4.92
N PRO A 158 -4.91 -7.79 -4.72
CA PRO A 158 -4.48 -9.18 -4.81
C PRO A 158 -5.23 -10.04 -3.80
N ALA A 159 -5.57 -11.27 -4.20
CA ALA A 159 -6.42 -12.15 -3.41
C ALA A 159 -5.83 -12.46 -2.03
N TYR A 160 -6.66 -12.27 -1.01
CA TYR A 160 -6.38 -12.57 0.39
C TYR A 160 -7.69 -12.90 1.10
N GLY A 161 -7.86 -14.17 1.47
CA GLY A 161 -9.14 -14.65 2.02
C GLY A 161 -10.26 -14.69 0.97
N ALA A 162 -11.50 -14.57 1.44
CA ALA A 162 -12.70 -14.51 0.59
C ALA A 162 -13.33 -13.13 0.74
N SER A 163 -13.21 -12.29 -0.29
CA SER A 163 -13.79 -10.94 -0.34
C SER A 163 -13.99 -10.50 -1.81
N GLY A 164 -14.78 -9.45 -2.02
CA GLY A 164 -15.00 -8.86 -3.35
C GLY A 164 -13.77 -8.17 -3.92
N PHE A 165 -13.80 -7.88 -5.22
CA PHE A 165 -12.76 -7.12 -5.93
C PHE A 165 -11.35 -7.70 -5.83
N GLN A 166 -11.23 -9.03 -5.74
CA GLN A 166 -9.93 -9.69 -5.66
C GLN A 166 -9.50 -10.33 -7.00
N TYR A 167 -8.18 -10.42 -7.20
CA TYR A 167 -7.58 -11.11 -8.34
C TYR A 167 -6.33 -11.92 -7.93
N PRO A 168 -6.00 -13.02 -8.64
CA PRO A 168 -4.78 -13.78 -8.38
C PRO A 168 -3.51 -12.93 -8.37
N THR A 169 -2.58 -13.23 -7.46
CA THR A 169 -1.35 -12.43 -7.27
C THR A 169 -0.40 -12.46 -8.47
N ASN A 170 -0.53 -13.46 -9.37
CA ASN A 170 0.26 -13.61 -10.59
C ASN A 170 -0.38 -12.89 -11.81
N GLU A 171 -1.51 -12.22 -11.64
CA GLU A 171 -2.20 -11.49 -12.70
C GLU A 171 -1.79 -10.00 -12.72
N ASP A 172 -1.18 -9.56 -13.83
CA ASP A 172 -0.85 -8.16 -14.08
C ASP A 172 -2.03 -7.45 -14.76
N ARG A 173 -2.80 -6.72 -13.95
CA ARG A 173 -3.89 -5.84 -14.40
C ARG A 173 -3.41 -4.43 -14.77
N CYS A 174 -2.35 -3.96 -14.11
CA CYS A 174 -1.99 -2.54 -14.07
C CYS A 174 -1.06 -2.10 -15.21
N ASN A 175 -0.43 -3.04 -15.90
CA ASN A 175 0.60 -2.75 -16.90
C ASN A 175 0.26 -3.28 -18.31
N PRO A 176 0.77 -2.62 -19.37
CA PRO A 176 0.69 -3.15 -20.73
C PRO A 176 1.44 -4.48 -20.87
N ALA A 177 0.89 -5.41 -21.66
CA ALA A 177 1.46 -6.74 -21.92
C ALA A 177 2.96 -6.73 -22.27
N LYS A 178 3.44 -5.68 -22.97
CA LYS A 178 4.85 -5.55 -23.38
C LYS A 178 5.84 -5.50 -22.22
N ILE A 179 5.41 -5.00 -21.06
CA ILE A 179 6.27 -4.84 -19.88
C ILE A 179 5.87 -5.77 -18.73
N THR A 180 4.89 -6.64 -18.94
CA THR A 180 4.51 -7.68 -17.98
C THR A 180 5.64 -8.70 -17.87
N PRO A 181 6.12 -9.03 -16.66
CA PRO A 181 7.21 -9.98 -16.49
C PRO A 181 6.77 -11.40 -16.87
N ALA A 182 7.71 -12.23 -17.34
CA ALA A 182 7.42 -13.56 -17.88
C ALA A 182 6.78 -14.56 -16.89
N TRP A 183 6.91 -14.30 -15.58
CA TRP A 183 6.29 -15.12 -14.53
C TRP A 183 4.82 -14.76 -14.27
N ALA A 184 4.35 -13.63 -14.81
CA ALA A 184 3.00 -13.14 -14.61
C ALA A 184 2.14 -13.30 -15.85
N GLN A 185 0.84 -13.45 -15.64
CA GLN A 185 -0.15 -13.42 -16.70
C GLN A 185 -0.66 -12.00 -16.86
N ASN A 186 -0.54 -11.40 -18.06
CA ASN A 186 -1.20 -10.12 -18.30
C ASN A 186 -2.70 -10.33 -18.50
N VAL A 187 -3.49 -9.64 -17.69
CA VAL A 187 -4.96 -9.59 -17.79
C VAL A 187 -5.48 -8.16 -17.86
N GLY A 188 -4.57 -7.20 -18.06
CA GLY A 188 -4.89 -5.79 -18.18
C GLY A 188 -5.87 -5.52 -19.32
N THR A 189 -6.84 -4.66 -19.02
CA THR A 189 -7.85 -4.12 -19.92
C THR A 189 -7.57 -2.65 -20.18
N GLU A 190 -8.33 -2.01 -21.07
CA GLU A 190 -8.27 -0.56 -21.29
C GLU A 190 -8.54 0.24 -20.01
N THR A 191 -9.42 -0.27 -19.13
CA THR A 191 -9.78 0.39 -17.87
C THR A 191 -8.83 0.07 -16.72
N SER A 192 -8.24 -1.13 -16.67
CA SER A 192 -7.36 -1.54 -15.56
C SER A 192 -5.88 -1.22 -15.77
N THR A 193 -5.46 -1.01 -17.02
CA THR A 193 -4.08 -0.58 -17.30
C THR A 193 -3.91 0.89 -16.92
N ILE A 194 -3.00 1.20 -15.99
CA ILE A 194 -2.78 2.58 -15.55
C ILE A 194 -2.06 3.36 -16.65
N PRO A 195 -2.61 4.48 -17.16
CA PRO A 195 -1.96 5.26 -18.21
C PRO A 195 -0.85 6.16 -17.65
N ASP A 196 0.14 6.50 -18.48
CA ASP A 196 1.34 7.27 -18.09
C ASP A 196 1.04 8.73 -17.69
N ASN A 197 -0.16 9.25 -17.96
CA ASN A 197 -0.50 10.67 -17.85
C ASN A 197 -1.54 10.95 -16.75
N VAL A 198 -1.37 10.39 -15.57
CA VAL A 198 -2.25 10.63 -14.42
C VAL A 198 -1.53 11.40 -13.33
N ASP A 199 -2.26 12.35 -12.72
CA ASP A 199 -1.72 13.16 -11.63
C ASP A 199 -1.86 12.40 -10.30
N ILE A 200 -2.93 11.60 -10.17
CA ILE A 200 -3.29 10.86 -8.95
C ILE A 200 -3.61 9.41 -9.33
N VAL A 201 -3.16 8.46 -8.51
CA VAL A 201 -3.63 7.07 -8.52
C VAL A 201 -4.35 6.82 -7.20
N MET A 202 -5.57 6.30 -7.25
CA MET A 202 -6.36 5.92 -6.08
C MET A 202 -6.74 4.45 -6.21
N THR A 203 -6.17 3.61 -5.35
CA THR A 203 -6.46 2.18 -5.33
C THR A 203 -6.96 1.79 -3.96
N HIS A 204 -7.69 0.68 -3.83
CA HIS A 204 -8.03 0.20 -2.49
C HIS A 204 -6.79 -0.35 -1.77
N GLY A 205 -6.05 -1.25 -2.42
CA GLY A 205 -4.84 -1.85 -1.87
C GLY A 205 -3.54 -1.08 -2.15
N PRO A 206 -2.49 -1.32 -1.35
CA PRO A 206 -1.17 -0.70 -1.52
C PRO A 206 -0.31 -1.35 -2.61
N PRO A 207 0.71 -0.64 -3.15
CA PRO A 207 1.78 -1.28 -3.90
C PRO A 207 2.71 -2.06 -2.95
N LYS A 208 3.33 -3.12 -3.46
CA LYS A 208 4.22 -3.99 -2.69
C LYS A 208 5.35 -3.20 -2.01
N TYR A 209 5.60 -3.49 -0.74
CA TYR A 209 6.62 -2.88 0.13
C TYR A 209 6.46 -1.39 0.44
N ILE A 210 5.33 -0.76 0.08
CA ILE A 210 5.03 0.63 0.40
C ILE A 210 3.80 0.66 1.30
N LEU A 211 4.01 0.90 2.60
CA LEU A 211 2.92 1.01 3.59
C LEU A 211 1.95 -0.19 3.58
N ASP A 212 2.46 -1.39 3.31
CA ASP A 212 1.69 -2.62 3.05
C ASP A 212 2.01 -3.75 4.04
N SER A 213 2.73 -3.44 5.12
CA SER A 213 3.06 -4.39 6.17
C SER A 213 1.82 -4.70 7.00
N THR A 214 1.45 -5.96 7.02
CA THR A 214 0.36 -6.51 7.86
C THR A 214 0.83 -6.76 9.30
N SER A 215 -0.10 -7.07 10.20
CA SER A 215 0.18 -7.30 11.62
C SER A 215 1.16 -8.46 11.91
N ASN A 216 1.27 -9.42 10.98
CA ASN A 216 2.20 -10.55 11.08
C ASN A 216 3.54 -10.29 10.36
N GLY A 217 3.76 -9.07 9.85
CA GLY A 217 5.00 -8.67 9.17
C GLY A 217 5.09 -9.05 7.69
N HIS A 218 4.08 -9.69 7.11
CA HIS A 218 4.04 -9.96 5.68
C HIS A 218 3.59 -8.73 4.89
N SER A 219 4.02 -8.66 3.63
CA SER A 219 3.65 -7.65 2.65
C SER A 219 2.39 -8.10 1.91
N ALA A 220 1.34 -7.29 1.97
CA ALA A 220 0.08 -7.52 1.26
C ALA A 220 -0.03 -6.73 -0.06
N GLY A 221 0.96 -5.90 -0.38
CA GLY A 221 0.89 -5.02 -1.54
C GLY A 221 1.12 -5.71 -2.88
N CYS A 222 0.57 -5.11 -3.93
CA CYS A 222 0.64 -5.64 -5.28
C CYS A 222 1.97 -5.31 -5.97
N GLU A 223 2.66 -6.33 -6.47
CA GLU A 223 3.93 -6.17 -7.20
C GLU A 223 3.73 -5.49 -8.56
N HIS A 224 2.65 -5.83 -9.27
CA HIS A 224 2.28 -5.21 -10.54
C HIS A 224 1.92 -3.74 -10.38
N LEU A 225 1.25 -3.38 -9.28
CA LEU A 225 0.96 -2.00 -8.94
C LEU A 225 2.26 -1.22 -8.65
N ARG A 226 3.22 -1.80 -7.91
CA ARG A 226 4.53 -1.18 -7.69
C ARG A 226 5.23 -0.83 -9.01
N ARG A 227 5.26 -1.77 -9.95
CA ARG A 227 5.82 -1.56 -11.31
C ARG A 227 5.07 -0.49 -12.09
N ALA A 228 3.74 -0.43 -11.95
CA ALA A 228 2.94 0.61 -12.59
C ALA A 228 3.23 2.00 -12.01
N ILE A 229 3.38 2.12 -10.68
CA ILE A 229 3.76 3.37 -10.02
C ILE A 229 5.16 3.81 -10.45
N GLU A 230 6.11 2.89 -10.58
CA GLU A 230 7.45 3.18 -11.11
C GLU A 230 7.42 3.78 -12.52
N ARG A 231 6.55 3.23 -13.38
CA ARG A 231 6.37 3.71 -14.76
C ARG A 231 5.67 5.07 -14.81
N VAL A 232 4.55 5.18 -14.10
CA VAL A 232 3.60 6.31 -14.21
C VAL A 232 4.07 7.52 -13.40
N LYS A 233 4.69 7.29 -12.24
CA LYS A 233 5.21 8.33 -11.33
C LYS A 233 4.16 9.40 -10.99
N PRO A 234 2.97 9.03 -10.48
CA PRO A 234 1.93 10.01 -10.13
C PRO A 234 2.42 10.95 -9.01
N LYS A 235 1.81 12.13 -8.87
CA LYS A 235 2.13 13.02 -7.74
C LYS A 235 1.64 12.45 -6.41
N LEU A 236 0.47 11.82 -6.42
CA LEU A 236 -0.16 11.19 -5.27
C LEU A 236 -0.61 9.78 -5.64
N HIS A 237 -0.27 8.81 -4.81
CA HIS A 237 -0.90 7.49 -4.78
C HIS A 237 -1.56 7.29 -3.41
N CYS A 238 -2.89 7.29 -3.36
CA CYS A 238 -3.64 7.08 -2.13
C CYS A 238 -4.37 5.74 -2.13
N PHE A 239 -4.39 5.10 -0.97
CA PHE A 239 -4.96 3.77 -0.75
C PHE A 239 -5.27 3.52 0.72
N GLY A 240 -5.77 2.33 1.05
CA GLY A 240 -6.02 1.84 2.40
C GLY A 240 -5.77 0.35 2.52
N HIS A 241 -6.80 -0.41 2.93
CA HIS A 241 -6.87 -1.87 3.04
C HIS A 241 -5.98 -2.48 4.14
N VAL A 242 -4.72 -2.04 4.23
CA VAL A 242 -3.75 -2.54 5.20
C VAL A 242 -3.67 -1.57 6.38
N HIS A 243 -4.52 -1.78 7.40
CA HIS A 243 -4.66 -0.86 8.55
C HIS A 243 -3.34 -0.61 9.30
N ALA A 244 -2.54 -1.65 9.52
CA ALA A 244 -1.21 -1.54 10.14
C ALA A 244 -0.23 -0.70 9.31
N GLY A 245 -0.51 -0.53 8.02
CA GLY A 245 0.25 0.28 7.08
C GLY A 245 0.03 1.78 7.21
N TYR A 246 -1.03 2.23 7.89
CA TYR A 246 -1.44 3.65 7.98
C TYR A 246 -0.28 4.63 8.07
N GLY A 247 -0.27 5.63 7.19
CA GLY A 247 0.74 6.68 7.18
C GLY A 247 1.03 7.22 5.78
N ALA A 248 2.16 7.91 5.63
CA ALA A 248 2.63 8.37 4.33
C ALA A 248 4.10 8.02 4.11
N GLN A 249 4.48 7.88 2.84
CA GLN A 249 5.84 7.59 2.42
C GLN A 249 6.09 8.23 1.06
N ARG A 250 7.23 8.91 0.92
CA ARG A 250 7.64 9.51 -0.36
C ARG A 250 8.51 8.55 -1.15
N LEU A 251 8.36 8.55 -2.47
CA LEU A 251 9.15 7.74 -3.38
C LEU A 251 10.02 8.64 -4.25
N GLU A 252 11.29 8.27 -4.34
CA GLU A 252 12.22 8.78 -5.35
C GLU A 252 12.48 7.70 -6.41
N TYR A 253 13.01 8.14 -7.55
CA TYR A 253 13.30 7.25 -8.67
C TYR A 253 14.76 7.38 -9.07
N ALA A 254 15.49 6.27 -9.05
CA ALA A 254 16.88 6.24 -9.49
C ALA A 254 17.01 6.53 -11.00
N ASN A 255 18.11 7.17 -11.39
CA ASN A 255 18.46 7.28 -12.80
C ASN A 255 18.83 5.88 -13.33
N ALA A 256 18.06 5.38 -14.31
CA ALA A 256 18.24 4.07 -14.92
C ALA A 256 19.59 3.98 -15.67
N THR A 257 20.66 3.67 -14.93
CA THR A 257 22.01 3.47 -15.47
C THR A 257 22.33 2.00 -15.72
N LYS A 258 21.47 1.07 -15.27
CA LYS A 258 21.66 -0.37 -15.43
C LYS A 258 20.51 -0.99 -16.23
N LYS A 259 20.87 -1.72 -17.28
CA LYS A 259 19.99 -2.44 -18.23
C LYS A 259 19.34 -3.72 -17.65
N ASN A 260 19.10 -3.80 -16.35
CA ASN A 260 18.47 -4.97 -15.73
C ASN A 260 17.13 -4.58 -15.11
N ASP A 261 16.23 -5.56 -14.91
CA ASP A 261 14.92 -5.49 -14.23
C ASP A 261 14.98 -5.03 -12.75
N ALA A 262 15.97 -4.22 -12.37
CA ALA A 262 16.11 -3.67 -11.04
C ALA A 262 15.12 -2.51 -10.88
N ASP A 263 14.20 -2.67 -9.93
CA ASP A 263 13.27 -1.65 -9.50
C ASP A 263 14.00 -0.35 -9.11
N THR A 264 13.59 0.77 -9.72
CA THR A 264 14.19 2.11 -9.52
C THR A 264 13.54 2.89 -8.38
N ILE A 265 12.46 2.40 -7.79
CA ILE A 265 11.82 3.03 -6.64
C ILE A 265 12.77 2.97 -5.45
N ILE A 266 13.06 4.15 -4.90
CA ILE A 266 13.74 4.36 -3.63
C ILE A 266 12.68 4.87 -2.65
N PRO A 267 12.10 3.99 -1.80
CA PRO A 267 11.19 4.44 -0.75
C PRO A 267 11.98 5.23 0.29
N LEU A 268 11.59 6.48 0.54
CA LEU A 268 12.14 7.25 1.64
C LEU A 268 11.60 6.72 2.98
N ALA A 269 12.17 7.18 4.09
CA ALA A 269 11.68 6.82 5.41
C ALA A 269 10.17 7.16 5.53
N LYS A 270 9.41 6.27 6.19
CA LYS A 270 8.00 6.52 6.50
C LYS A 270 7.87 7.86 7.24
N GLU A 271 6.94 8.68 6.79
CA GLU A 271 6.73 10.01 7.32
C GLU A 271 6.25 9.93 8.78
N TRP A 272 6.95 10.63 9.65
CA TRP A 272 6.58 10.67 11.05
C TRP A 272 5.45 11.67 11.27
N VAL A 273 4.26 11.16 11.61
CA VAL A 273 3.13 11.96 12.07
C VAL A 273 2.88 11.67 13.54
N GLY A 274 3.10 12.67 14.38
CA GLY A 274 2.85 12.53 15.81
C GLY A 274 1.36 12.30 16.10
N LYS A 275 0.99 11.14 16.67
CA LYS A 275 -0.41 10.78 17.00
C LYS A 275 -1.14 11.89 17.78
N ASN A 276 -0.49 12.46 18.79
CA ASN A 276 -1.08 13.55 19.58
C ASN A 276 -1.29 14.83 18.77
N GLN A 277 -0.38 15.13 17.83
CA GLN A 277 -0.50 16.30 16.96
C GLN A 277 -1.66 16.10 15.98
N ALA A 278 -1.76 14.92 15.35
CA ALA A 278 -2.85 14.60 14.45
C ALA A 278 -4.20 14.63 15.17
N LYS A 279 -4.30 14.02 16.36
CA LYS A 279 -5.51 14.05 17.19
C LYS A 279 -5.93 15.48 17.58
N LYS A 280 -4.97 16.34 17.92
CA LYS A 280 -5.25 17.75 18.25
C LYS A 280 -5.72 18.56 17.04
N LYS A 281 -5.15 18.29 15.85
CA LYS A 281 -5.51 18.96 14.60
C LYS A 281 -6.79 18.39 13.96
N GLY A 282 -7.13 17.15 14.26
CA GLY A 282 -8.17 16.38 13.58
C GLY A 282 -7.71 15.73 12.27
N PHE A 283 -6.42 15.84 11.90
CA PHE A 283 -5.89 15.28 10.65
C PHE A 283 -4.37 15.10 10.69
N ALA A 284 -3.87 14.18 9.86
CA ALA A 284 -2.46 13.99 9.53
C ALA A 284 -2.07 14.77 8.27
N ASN A 285 -0.84 15.24 8.21
CA ASN A 285 -0.28 15.86 7.01
C ASN A 285 1.25 15.71 7.00
N LEU A 286 1.87 15.95 5.83
CA LEU A 286 3.32 15.95 5.73
C LEU A 286 3.94 16.97 6.71
N PRO A 287 5.01 16.60 7.43
CA PRO A 287 5.81 17.56 8.20
C PRO A 287 6.33 18.69 7.29
N PRO A 288 6.51 19.92 7.80
CA PRO A 288 6.92 21.06 6.97
C PRO A 288 8.17 20.81 6.12
N GLY A 289 9.22 20.18 6.68
CA GLY A 289 10.43 19.84 5.93
C GLY A 289 10.17 18.85 4.79
N SER A 290 9.48 17.75 5.08
CA SER A 290 9.10 16.77 4.05
C SER A 290 8.19 17.37 2.98
N LEU A 291 7.32 18.32 3.35
CA LEU A 291 6.44 19.03 2.42
C LEU A 291 7.22 19.94 1.48
N ASP A 292 8.22 20.66 1.99
CA ASP A 292 9.06 21.53 1.17
C ASP A 292 9.91 20.70 0.19
N ASP A 293 10.49 19.59 0.66
CA ASP A 293 11.21 18.64 -0.20
C ASP A 293 10.31 18.04 -1.28
N PHE A 294 9.09 17.61 -0.91
CA PHE A 294 8.11 17.06 -1.83
C PHE A 294 7.71 18.06 -2.92
N ARG A 295 7.58 19.35 -2.58
CA ARG A 295 7.31 20.41 -3.56
C ARG A 295 8.49 20.70 -4.48
N ALA A 296 9.71 20.53 -3.99
CA ALA A 296 10.93 20.85 -4.73
C ALA A 296 11.39 19.72 -5.67
N SER A 297 10.85 18.51 -5.53
CA SER A 297 11.34 17.31 -6.20
C SER A 297 10.25 16.60 -7.01
N ALA A 298 10.66 15.75 -7.96
CA ALA A 298 9.75 14.90 -8.75
C ALA A 298 9.44 13.59 -8.00
N GLN A 299 8.99 13.71 -6.75
CA GLN A 299 8.63 12.57 -5.89
C GLN A 299 7.16 12.17 -6.07
N THR A 300 6.86 10.92 -5.77
CA THR A 300 5.48 10.44 -5.56
C THR A 300 5.20 10.38 -4.06
N LEU A 301 4.08 10.95 -3.61
CA LEU A 301 3.61 10.77 -2.25
C LEU A 301 2.64 9.58 -2.21
N CYS A 302 2.99 8.54 -1.45
CA CYS A 302 2.08 7.43 -1.14
C CYS A 302 1.41 7.68 0.21
N VAL A 303 0.09 7.52 0.29
CA VAL A 303 -0.71 7.70 1.51
C VAL A 303 -1.59 6.48 1.72
N ASN A 304 -1.32 5.74 2.79
CA ASN A 304 -2.25 4.76 3.34
C ASN A 304 -3.15 5.47 4.36
N ALA A 305 -4.41 5.65 3.99
CA ALA A 305 -5.40 6.40 4.74
C ALA A 305 -6.39 5.52 5.52
N ALA A 306 -6.07 4.24 5.75
CA ALA A 306 -6.90 3.33 6.52
C ALA A 306 -7.15 3.89 7.94
N MET A 307 -8.38 4.32 8.20
CA MET A 307 -8.74 5.03 9.42
C MET A 307 -9.02 4.08 10.58
N GLU A 308 -9.62 2.93 10.29
CA GLU A 308 -9.81 1.87 11.26
C GLU A 308 -8.44 1.32 11.74
N GLY A 309 -8.34 1.08 13.04
CA GLY A 309 -7.17 0.44 13.66
C GLY A 309 -7.59 -0.86 14.33
N GLU A 310 -8.29 -0.75 15.45
CA GLU A 310 -9.07 -1.85 15.99
C GLU A 310 -10.46 -1.86 15.35
N LYS A 311 -11.03 -3.06 15.15
CA LYS A 311 -12.35 -3.23 14.57
C LYS A 311 -13.40 -2.37 15.27
N GLY A 312 -14.13 -1.57 14.50
CA GLY A 312 -15.14 -0.62 14.94
C GLY A 312 -14.58 0.69 15.52
N VAL A 313 -13.28 0.96 15.40
CA VAL A 313 -12.62 2.12 16.01
C VAL A 313 -11.72 2.84 15.00
N LEU A 314 -12.10 4.08 14.69
CA LEU A 314 -11.26 5.01 13.92
C LEU A 314 -10.12 5.55 14.78
N GLU A 315 -9.05 4.78 14.92
CA GLU A 315 -7.86 5.18 15.68
C GLU A 315 -7.02 6.21 14.93
N ASN A 316 -7.01 6.13 13.61
CA ASN A 316 -6.13 6.90 12.75
C ASN A 316 -6.82 8.16 12.23
N ALA A 317 -6.07 9.26 12.16
CA ALA A 317 -6.59 10.53 11.68
C ALA A 317 -6.68 10.54 10.15
N PRO A 318 -7.64 11.25 9.55
CA PRO A 318 -7.70 11.43 8.10
C PRO A 318 -6.48 12.19 7.59
N TRP A 319 -6.10 12.01 6.32
CA TRP A 319 -4.95 12.68 5.72
C TRP A 319 -5.33 13.92 4.94
N VAL A 320 -4.61 15.02 5.14
CA VAL A 320 -4.70 16.24 4.31
C VAL A 320 -3.46 16.36 3.44
N VAL A 321 -3.66 16.41 2.13
CA VAL A 321 -2.60 16.54 1.13
C VAL A 321 -2.85 17.78 0.28
N ASP A 322 -1.89 18.68 0.28
CA ASP A 322 -1.91 19.89 -0.53
C ASP A 322 -1.04 19.66 -1.80
N LEU A 323 -1.64 19.62 -2.99
CA LEU A 323 -0.92 19.43 -4.26
C LEU A 323 -0.95 20.67 -5.14
N ASP A 324 0.19 20.99 -5.75
CA ASP A 324 0.28 21.99 -6.81
C ASP A 324 0.03 21.32 -8.17
N LEU A 325 -1.17 21.52 -8.72
CA LEU A 325 -1.64 20.93 -9.97
C LEU A 325 -1.65 22.00 -11.07
N ILE A 326 -0.94 21.74 -12.17
CA ILE A 326 -0.78 22.72 -13.24
C ILE A 326 -2.04 22.72 -14.14
N PRO A 327 -2.68 23.88 -14.38
CA PRO A 327 -3.80 24.00 -15.31
C PRO A 327 -3.42 23.49 -16.71
N PRO A 328 -4.35 22.88 -17.47
CA PRO A 328 -4.07 22.31 -18.79
C PRO A 328 -3.38 23.28 -19.76
N THR A 329 -3.70 24.57 -19.68
CA THR A 329 -3.12 25.65 -20.51
C THR A 329 -1.62 25.86 -20.32
N ARG A 330 -1.02 25.30 -19.26
CA ARG A 330 0.41 25.40 -18.94
C ARG A 330 1.12 24.06 -18.91
N ARG A 331 0.45 22.94 -19.20
CA ARG A 331 1.12 21.64 -19.33
C ARG A 331 2.02 21.68 -20.57
N PRO A 332 3.34 21.44 -20.45
CA PRO A 332 4.20 21.36 -21.63
C PRO A 332 3.69 20.21 -22.51
N THR A 333 3.51 20.47 -23.81
CA THR A 333 3.20 19.41 -24.77
C THR A 333 4.32 18.36 -24.76
N LEU A 334 4.03 17.12 -25.14
CA LEU A 334 5.04 16.04 -25.22
C LEU A 334 6.30 16.49 -25.98
N ALA A 335 6.10 17.27 -27.05
CA ALA A 335 7.16 17.91 -27.85
C ALA A 335 8.00 18.93 -27.06
N LYS A 336 7.38 19.71 -26.15
CA LYS A 336 8.08 20.66 -25.28
C LYS A 336 8.84 19.95 -24.15
N MET A 337 8.32 18.85 -23.60
CA MET A 337 9.04 18.05 -22.61
C MET A 337 10.30 17.41 -23.21
N GLN A 338 10.23 16.88 -24.44
CA GLN A 338 11.42 16.39 -25.15
C GLN A 338 12.46 17.48 -25.42
N MET A 339 12.04 18.72 -25.73
CA MET A 339 12.97 19.85 -25.89
C MET A 339 13.57 20.34 -24.57
N LEU A 340 12.82 20.35 -23.46
CA LEU A 340 13.32 20.74 -22.14
C LEU A 340 14.33 19.73 -21.58
N ILE A 341 14.13 18.43 -21.86
CA ILE A 341 15.10 17.37 -21.51
C ILE A 341 16.35 17.47 -22.40
N GLY A 342 16.19 17.78 -23.70
CA GLY A 342 17.31 17.98 -24.62
C GLY A 342 18.17 19.23 -24.35
N ALA A 343 17.57 20.30 -23.80
CA ALA A 343 18.28 21.54 -23.50
C ALA A 343 19.21 21.44 -22.26
N SER A 344 18.91 20.54 -21.32
CA SER A 344 19.78 20.29 -20.14
C SER A 344 21.04 19.50 -20.49
N ALA A 345 21.01 18.71 -21.58
CA ALA A 345 22.17 17.96 -22.05
C ALA A 345 23.12 18.78 -22.96
N ALA A 346 22.69 19.96 -23.42
CA ALA A 346 23.42 20.76 -24.41
C ALA A 346 24.34 21.85 -23.81
N SER A 347 24.44 21.99 -22.48
CA SER A 347 25.31 23.00 -21.85
C SER A 347 26.73 22.52 -21.51
N ALA A 348 27.11 21.31 -21.91
CA ALA A 348 28.46 20.80 -21.74
C ALA A 348 28.96 20.20 -23.06
N THR A 349 29.47 21.04 -23.96
CA THR A 349 30.60 20.76 -24.86
C THR A 349 30.75 21.91 -25.87
N ASP A 350 31.42 22.98 -25.45
CA ASP A 350 32.10 23.87 -26.40
C ASP A 350 33.52 23.35 -26.56
N PHE A 351 33.83 22.70 -27.69
CA PHE A 351 35.15 22.79 -28.33
C PHE A 351 35.05 22.46 -29.82
N ASN A 352 35.54 23.41 -30.61
CA ASN A 352 35.55 23.48 -32.07
C ASN A 352 36.01 22.18 -32.77
N ALA A 353 35.26 21.80 -33.79
CA ALA A 353 35.75 21.06 -34.95
C ALA A 353 35.78 21.98 -36.18
N PRO A 354 36.66 21.74 -37.15
CA PRO A 354 36.29 21.94 -38.53
C PRO A 354 36.36 20.63 -39.33
N ASN A 355 35.35 20.53 -40.19
CA ASN A 355 35.08 19.54 -41.22
C ASN A 355 36.27 19.18 -42.11
N ALA A 356 36.35 17.91 -42.54
CA ALA A 356 36.33 17.56 -43.96
C ALA A 356 36.18 16.04 -44.18
N SER A 357 35.27 15.71 -45.09
CA SER A 357 35.02 14.40 -45.69
C SER A 357 36.02 14.12 -46.81
N GLY A 358 36.35 12.84 -47.05
CA GLY A 358 36.80 12.40 -48.39
C GLY A 358 37.97 11.40 -48.43
N TYR A 359 37.61 10.13 -48.64
CA TYR A 359 38.20 9.16 -49.57
C TYR A 359 39.73 8.83 -49.60
N LEU A 360 39.97 7.51 -49.67
CA LEU A 360 41.03 6.79 -50.42
C LEU A 360 42.49 6.88 -49.92
N HIS A 361 43.01 5.80 -49.32
CA HIS A 361 43.98 4.89 -50.00
C HIS A 361 44.42 3.71 -49.13
N LEU A 362 44.37 2.52 -49.74
CA LEU A 362 45.17 1.35 -49.35
C LEU A 362 46.66 1.67 -49.52
N ARG A 363 47.49 1.37 -48.51
CA ARG A 363 48.79 0.74 -48.73
C ARG A 363 49.39 0.17 -47.43
N ARG A 364 49.74 -1.11 -47.54
CA ARG A 364 50.42 -1.98 -46.59
C ARG A 364 51.89 -2.04 -47.00
N ILE A 365 52.85 -1.64 -46.16
CA ILE A 365 54.26 -2.04 -46.30
C ILE A 365 54.94 -2.17 -44.92
N HIS A 366 55.26 -3.43 -44.59
CA HIS A 366 56.48 -4.00 -44.00
C HIS A 366 57.36 -3.28 -42.95
N THR A 367 57.43 -3.94 -41.78
CA THR A 367 58.62 -4.42 -41.02
C THR A 367 59.92 -3.61 -40.99
N THR A 368 60.43 -3.32 -39.78
CA THR A 368 61.63 -3.98 -39.22
C THR A 368 61.91 -3.56 -37.77
N ILE A 369 62.37 -4.55 -36.98
CA ILE A 369 62.86 -4.51 -35.59
C ILE A 369 64.36 -4.14 -35.63
N PRO A 370 64.91 -3.42 -34.65
CA PRO A 370 65.72 -4.03 -33.57
C PRO A 370 65.55 -3.26 -32.23
N SER A 371 65.96 -3.65 -31.03
CA SER A 371 66.57 -4.83 -30.40
C SER A 371 66.62 -4.47 -28.91
N GLN A 372 66.26 -5.39 -28.01
CA GLN A 372 66.55 -5.25 -26.57
C GLN A 372 68.04 -5.41 -26.26
N PRO A 373 68.45 -5.04 -25.04
CA PRO A 373 69.27 -5.96 -24.27
C PRO A 373 68.66 -6.29 -22.90
N SER A 374 68.76 -7.57 -22.57
CA SER A 374 68.51 -8.24 -21.30
C SER A 374 69.70 -8.10 -20.34
N GLN A 375 69.45 -8.27 -19.03
CA GLN A 375 70.28 -8.89 -17.97
C GLN A 375 69.54 -8.64 -16.62
N ASN A 376 69.51 -9.48 -15.59
CA ASN A 376 69.91 -10.87 -15.35
C ASN A 376 69.29 -11.31 -14.00
N HIS A 377 69.11 -12.62 -13.83
CA HIS A 377 68.75 -13.36 -12.61
C HIS A 377 69.70 -13.05 -11.41
N THR A 378 69.37 -13.28 -10.12
CA THR A 378 69.47 -14.61 -9.46
C THR A 378 69.05 -14.55 -7.97
N ILE A 379 68.08 -15.40 -7.59
CA ILE A 379 67.92 -16.28 -6.40
C ILE A 379 68.28 -15.76 -4.98
N THR A 380 67.32 -15.82 -4.04
CA THR A 380 67.39 -16.65 -2.81
C THR A 380 66.07 -16.63 -2.02
N ASN A 381 65.77 -17.76 -1.38
CA ASN A 381 64.49 -18.18 -0.81
C ASN A 381 64.26 -17.76 0.66
N MET A 382 62.97 -17.63 0.99
CA MET A 382 62.29 -17.91 2.27
C MET A 382 62.52 -17.01 3.50
N THR A 383 61.48 -16.25 3.86
CA THR A 383 60.85 -16.26 5.21
C THR A 383 59.36 -15.87 5.10
N PRO A 384 58.46 -16.44 5.93
CA PRO A 384 57.02 -16.17 5.88
C PRO A 384 56.67 -14.89 6.66
N SER A 385 55.97 -13.94 6.02
CA SER A 385 55.40 -12.80 6.73
C SER A 385 54.02 -13.16 7.28
N SER A 386 54.01 -13.80 8.44
CA SER A 386 52.88 -13.78 9.35
C SER A 386 52.89 -12.46 10.12
N SER A 387 51.91 -11.60 9.91
CA SER A 387 51.58 -10.51 10.85
C SER A 387 50.08 -10.50 11.11
N LEU A 388 49.66 -11.43 11.97
CA LEU A 388 48.45 -11.30 12.77
C LEU A 388 48.61 -10.06 13.67
N VAL A 389 47.85 -9.01 13.42
CA VAL A 389 47.77 -7.86 14.33
C VAL A 389 46.79 -8.22 15.45
N LEU A 390 47.36 -8.52 16.62
CA LEU A 390 46.64 -8.57 17.90
C LEU A 390 46.16 -7.16 18.25
N TYR A 391 44.84 -6.98 18.33
CA TYR A 391 44.22 -5.78 18.88
C TYR A 391 44.56 -5.70 20.39
N ARG A 392 45.40 -4.73 20.78
CA ARG A 392 45.57 -4.32 22.17
C ARG A 392 44.61 -3.16 22.45
N PRO A 393 43.73 -3.23 23.46
CA PRO A 393 43.00 -2.06 23.90
C PRO A 393 43.97 -1.11 24.60
N SER A 394 44.03 0.14 24.13
CA SER A 394 44.80 1.22 24.76
C SER A 394 44.18 1.63 26.09
N LEU A 395 45.03 1.86 27.09
CA LEU A 395 44.64 2.31 28.43
C LEU A 395 43.78 3.59 28.39
N SER A 396 42.75 3.56 29.22
CA SER A 396 41.85 4.65 29.59
C SER A 396 42.58 5.98 29.83
N SER A 397 42.23 6.99 29.04
CA SER A 397 42.39 8.39 29.42
C SER A 397 41.41 8.70 30.54
N SER A 398 41.96 9.03 31.72
CA SER A 398 41.23 9.47 32.90
C SER A 398 40.54 10.82 32.65
N LEU A 399 39.22 10.80 32.51
CA LEU A 399 38.38 12.00 32.65
C LEU A 399 37.99 12.14 34.12
N THR A 400 38.57 13.13 34.80
CA THR A 400 38.15 13.60 36.12
C THR A 400 36.87 14.44 35.99
N PRO A 401 35.74 14.09 36.63
CA PRO A 401 34.60 14.99 36.72
C PRO A 401 34.73 15.90 37.95
N SER A 402 34.63 17.21 37.75
CA SER A 402 34.36 18.15 38.85
C SER A 402 32.92 17.95 39.36
N PRO A 403 32.65 17.87 40.67
CA PRO A 403 31.29 17.67 41.16
C PRO A 403 30.50 18.99 41.15
N SER A 404 29.35 19.00 40.46
CA SER A 404 28.25 19.92 40.71
C SER A 404 27.36 19.39 41.83
N PRO A 405 26.90 20.22 42.79
CA PRO A 405 26.28 19.75 44.02
C PRO A 405 24.75 19.60 43.86
N SER A 406 24.28 18.46 43.37
CA SER A 406 22.86 18.07 43.46
C SER A 406 22.59 16.61 43.05
N SER A 407 23.37 15.66 43.56
CA SER A 407 23.02 14.23 43.50
C SER A 407 23.08 13.61 44.88
N LEU A 408 21.93 13.13 45.37
CA LEU A 408 21.70 12.62 46.73
C LEU A 408 22.03 11.13 46.89
N ILE A 409 22.98 10.57 46.13
CA ILE A 409 23.36 9.15 46.28
C ILE A 409 24.88 9.01 46.40
N PRO A 410 25.42 8.52 47.54
CA PRO A 410 26.86 8.35 47.73
C PRO A 410 27.44 7.30 46.79
N SER A 411 28.48 7.67 46.03
CA SER A 411 29.19 6.84 45.04
C SER A 411 30.04 5.70 45.62
N ARG A 412 29.91 5.37 46.91
CA ARG A 412 30.66 4.29 47.57
C ARG A 412 29.89 2.96 47.70
N LEU A 413 28.69 2.84 47.13
CA LEU A 413 27.85 1.64 47.24
C LEU A 413 27.67 0.84 45.93
N PHE A 414 28.26 1.27 44.82
CA PHE A 414 28.18 0.52 43.56
C PHE A 414 29.55 -0.04 43.17
N SER A 415 29.82 -1.27 43.61
CA SER A 415 30.91 -2.06 43.02
C SER A 415 30.53 -2.52 41.61
N HIS A 416 31.51 -2.80 40.75
CA HIS A 416 31.25 -3.34 39.40
C HIS A 416 30.40 -4.62 39.46
N GLN A 417 30.59 -5.46 40.50
CA GLN A 417 29.80 -6.67 40.73
C GLN A 417 28.34 -6.36 41.09
N THR A 418 28.09 -5.33 41.89
CA THR A 418 26.73 -4.86 42.24
C THR A 418 26.03 -4.26 41.03
N GLY A 419 26.76 -3.51 40.20
CA GLY A 419 26.24 -2.95 38.95
C GLY A 419 25.84 -4.03 37.93
N THR A 420 26.67 -5.05 37.75
CA THR A 420 26.34 -6.20 36.89
C THR A 420 25.15 -6.98 37.43
N ALA A 421 25.04 -7.19 38.75
CA ALA A 421 23.93 -7.91 39.36
C ALA A 421 22.60 -7.17 39.15
N ILE A 422 22.58 -5.84 39.35
CA ILE A 422 21.39 -5.01 39.13
C ILE A 422 21.03 -4.96 37.64
N ALA A 423 22.01 -4.85 36.75
CA ALA A 423 21.78 -4.87 35.31
C ALA A 423 21.17 -6.21 34.86
N THR A 424 21.67 -7.36 35.36
CA THR A 424 21.10 -8.66 35.06
C THR A 424 19.70 -8.83 35.61
N GLU A 425 19.43 -8.37 36.84
CA GLU A 425 18.10 -8.49 37.47
C GLU A 425 17.06 -7.61 36.73
N LEU A 426 17.44 -6.41 36.30
CA LEU A 426 16.62 -5.57 35.42
C LEU A 426 16.39 -6.21 34.05
N LEU A 427 17.40 -6.84 33.46
CA LEU A 427 17.27 -7.51 32.17
C LEU A 427 16.33 -8.72 32.26
N TYR A 428 16.41 -9.49 33.34
CA TYR A 428 15.47 -10.59 33.61
C TYR A 428 14.05 -10.07 33.86
N ARG A 429 13.86 -8.95 34.56
CA ARG A 429 12.53 -8.35 34.75
C ARG A 429 11.92 -7.83 33.45
N ILE A 430 12.72 -7.19 32.60
CA ILE A 430 12.27 -6.74 31.28
C ILE A 430 11.93 -7.94 30.40
N LEU A 431 12.78 -8.97 30.39
CA LEU A 431 12.52 -10.20 29.64
C LEU A 431 11.24 -10.90 30.13
N PHE A 432 11.03 -10.98 31.44
CA PHE A 432 9.84 -11.58 32.03
C PHE A 432 8.57 -10.77 31.72
N ASP A 433 8.65 -9.43 31.72
CA ASP A 433 7.53 -8.57 31.33
C ASP A 433 7.18 -8.72 29.83
N ILE A 434 8.19 -8.84 28.97
CA ILE A 434 7.99 -9.11 27.53
C ILE A 434 7.33 -10.48 27.33
N ILE A 435 7.82 -11.52 28.01
CA ILE A 435 7.26 -12.87 27.94
C ILE A 435 5.82 -12.90 28.45
N ASN A 436 5.52 -12.21 29.56
CA ASN A 436 4.16 -12.15 30.09
C ASN A 436 3.20 -11.37 29.19
N ARG A 437 3.64 -10.27 28.58
CA ARG A 437 2.86 -9.55 27.57
C ARG A 437 2.59 -10.41 26.35
N PHE A 438 3.60 -11.17 25.90
CA PHE A 438 3.45 -12.10 24.79
C PHE A 438 2.46 -13.23 25.12
N LEU A 439 2.58 -13.85 26.30
CA LEU A 439 1.64 -14.88 26.78
C LEU A 439 0.21 -14.35 26.94
N ALA A 440 0.03 -13.13 27.45
CA ALA A 440 -1.29 -12.51 27.58
C ALA A 440 -1.91 -12.20 26.21
N SER A 441 -1.13 -11.71 25.26
CA SER A 441 -1.58 -11.48 23.88
C SER A 441 -1.91 -12.80 23.18
N PHE A 442 -1.10 -13.84 23.39
CA PHE A 442 -1.35 -15.17 22.84
C PHE A 442 -2.62 -15.80 23.41
N GLN A 443 -2.84 -15.69 24.73
CA GLN A 443 -4.07 -16.17 25.39
C GLN A 443 -5.31 -15.42 24.90
N ARG A 444 -5.22 -14.10 24.68
CA ARG A 444 -6.32 -13.31 24.10
C ARG A 444 -6.60 -13.65 22.64
N LEU A 445 -5.58 -13.93 21.85
CA LEU A 445 -5.73 -14.35 20.46
C LEU A 445 -6.37 -15.75 20.38
N ALA A 446 -5.90 -16.67 21.24
CA ALA A 446 -6.49 -18.00 21.35
C ALA A 446 -7.94 -17.96 21.84
N SER A 447 -8.28 -17.09 22.82
CA SER A 447 -9.66 -16.94 23.28
C SER A 447 -10.56 -16.36 22.18
N LYS A 448 -10.12 -15.32 21.46
CA LYS A 448 -10.88 -14.75 20.34
C LYS A 448 -11.08 -15.76 19.21
N GLY A 449 -10.04 -16.48 18.80
CA GLY A 449 -10.15 -17.51 17.77
C GLY A 449 -11.07 -18.67 18.18
N MET A 450 -11.07 -19.07 19.45
CA MET A 450 -11.99 -20.09 19.97
C MET A 450 -13.44 -19.58 20.06
N GLU A 451 -13.65 -18.31 20.41
CA GLU A 451 -14.98 -17.70 20.51
C GLU A 451 -15.59 -17.46 19.11
N GLU A 452 -14.77 -17.04 18.13
CA GLU A 452 -15.14 -16.96 16.72
C GLU A 452 -15.49 -18.34 16.16
N ALA A 453 -14.67 -19.36 16.42
CA ALA A 453 -14.95 -20.75 16.00
C ALA A 453 -16.22 -21.31 16.66
N SER A 454 -16.45 -21.00 17.94
CA SER A 454 -17.67 -21.40 18.67
C SER A 454 -18.92 -20.72 18.10
N SER A 455 -18.87 -19.41 17.87
CA SER A 455 -19.99 -18.66 17.28
C SER A 455 -20.31 -19.09 15.85
N TRP A 456 -19.29 -19.49 15.09
CA TRP A 456 -19.43 -20.06 13.75
C TRP A 456 -20.06 -21.46 13.81
N LEU A 457 -19.61 -22.31 14.74
CA LEU A 457 -20.19 -23.64 14.98
C LEU A 457 -21.66 -23.56 15.42
N GLU A 458 -22.00 -22.63 16.31
CA GLU A 458 -23.38 -22.41 16.76
C GLU A 458 -24.29 -21.94 15.63
N ARG A 459 -23.85 -20.96 14.82
CA ARG A 459 -24.59 -20.54 13.61
C ARG A 459 -24.82 -21.71 12.66
N ARG A 460 -23.80 -22.50 12.38
CA ARG A 460 -23.89 -23.65 11.46
C ARG A 460 -24.76 -24.79 12.00
N MET A 461 -24.82 -24.97 13.32
CA MET A 461 -25.74 -25.91 13.97
C MET A 461 -27.18 -25.41 13.95
N GLN A 462 -27.39 -24.11 14.12
CA GLN A 462 -28.70 -23.48 14.06
C GLN A 462 -29.30 -23.55 12.66
N GLU A 463 -28.53 -23.22 11.62
CA GLU A 463 -28.94 -23.37 10.22
C GLU A 463 -29.30 -24.83 9.87
N ARG A 464 -28.55 -25.81 10.39
CA ARG A 464 -28.89 -27.23 10.21
C ARG A 464 -30.19 -27.61 10.90
N ARG A 465 -30.46 -27.09 12.11
CA ARG A 465 -31.72 -27.32 12.83
C ARG A 465 -32.90 -26.71 12.07
N GLU A 466 -32.73 -25.51 11.52
CA GLU A 466 -33.74 -24.83 10.72
C GLU A 466 -34.01 -25.55 9.40
N ARG A 467 -32.99 -26.09 8.72
CA ARG A 467 -33.17 -26.94 7.53
C ARG A 467 -33.89 -28.25 7.84
N ILE A 468 -33.60 -28.88 8.98
CA ILE A 468 -34.28 -30.10 9.44
C ILE A 468 -35.73 -29.80 9.84
N ALA A 469 -35.99 -28.64 10.44
CA ALA A 469 -37.34 -28.18 10.78
C ALA A 469 -38.15 -27.85 9.51
N ALA A 470 -37.59 -27.11 8.57
CA ALA A 470 -38.20 -26.80 7.28
C ALA A 470 -38.44 -28.07 6.43
N GLY A 471 -37.56 -29.07 6.53
CA GLY A 471 -37.75 -30.37 5.90
C GLY A 471 -38.77 -31.28 6.58
N ARG A 472 -39.19 -30.99 7.82
CA ARG A 472 -40.26 -31.73 8.53
C ARG A 472 -41.66 -31.21 8.18
N ASP A 473 -41.79 -29.96 7.76
CA ASP A 473 -43.07 -29.39 7.30
C ASP A 473 -43.40 -29.74 5.83
N GLY A 474 -42.47 -30.38 5.12
CA GLY A 474 -42.64 -30.89 3.76
C GLY A 474 -42.36 -32.39 3.66
N VAL A 475 -43.15 -33.24 4.33
CA VAL A 475 -43.04 -34.70 4.15
C VAL A 475 -44.20 -35.23 3.31
N VAL A 476 -43.89 -35.48 2.04
CA VAL A 476 -44.41 -36.63 1.30
C VAL A 476 -43.24 -37.59 1.09
N ASP A 477 -43.39 -38.78 1.67
CA ASP A 477 -42.75 -40.07 1.36
C ASP A 477 -41.20 -40.17 1.33
N GLY A 478 -40.63 -40.61 2.45
CA GLY A 478 -39.18 -40.83 2.66
C GLY A 478 -38.60 -42.09 2.00
N SER A 479 -39.19 -42.59 0.92
CA SER A 479 -38.75 -43.81 0.24
C SER A 479 -38.04 -43.59 -1.11
N ASN A 480 -37.97 -42.35 -1.63
CA ASN A 480 -37.36 -42.06 -2.94
C ASN A 480 -35.93 -41.46 -2.92
N ILE A 481 -35.46 -40.95 -1.78
CA ILE A 481 -34.17 -40.21 -1.74
C ILE A 481 -32.97 -41.15 -1.96
N VAL A 482 -33.02 -42.36 -1.41
CA VAL A 482 -31.94 -43.35 -1.56
C VAL A 482 -31.86 -43.85 -3.01
N GLU A 483 -33.00 -43.97 -3.69
CA GLU A 483 -33.06 -44.35 -5.10
C GLU A 483 -32.59 -43.23 -6.04
N GLU A 484 -32.94 -41.97 -5.77
CA GLU A 484 -32.49 -40.84 -6.57
C GLU A 484 -30.98 -40.59 -6.41
N VAL A 485 -30.46 -40.65 -5.18
CA VAL A 485 -29.02 -40.53 -4.92
C VAL A 485 -28.25 -41.69 -5.57
N GLY A 486 -28.82 -42.89 -5.57
CA GLY A 486 -28.27 -44.04 -6.29
C GLY A 486 -28.20 -43.84 -7.81
N LYS A 487 -29.26 -43.29 -8.43
CA LYS A 487 -29.29 -42.99 -9.88
C LYS A 487 -28.28 -41.90 -10.27
N LEU A 488 -28.16 -40.85 -9.46
CA LEU A 488 -27.22 -39.74 -9.69
C LEU A 488 -25.75 -40.18 -9.55
N ALA A 489 -25.46 -41.06 -8.59
CA ALA A 489 -24.12 -41.64 -8.41
C ALA A 489 -23.72 -42.53 -9.61
N GLN A 490 -24.67 -43.29 -10.16
CA GLN A 490 -24.43 -44.18 -11.29
C GLN A 490 -24.24 -43.41 -12.61
N GLN A 491 -24.97 -42.30 -12.81
CA GLN A 491 -24.77 -41.38 -13.94
C GLN A 491 -23.44 -40.62 -13.87
N SER A 492 -22.90 -40.41 -12.66
CA SER A 492 -21.64 -39.69 -12.43
C SER A 492 -20.41 -40.62 -12.39
N GLY A 493 -20.56 -41.89 -12.76
CA GLY A 493 -19.45 -42.86 -12.85
C GLY A 493 -18.94 -43.39 -11.50
N PHE A 494 -19.67 -43.17 -10.39
CA PHE A 494 -19.32 -43.75 -9.10
C PHE A 494 -19.75 -45.22 -9.02
N VAL A 495 -18.82 -46.11 -8.70
CA VAL A 495 -19.12 -47.52 -8.43
C VAL A 495 -19.66 -47.62 -7.00
N MET A 496 -20.97 -47.87 -6.86
CA MET A 496 -21.57 -48.16 -5.57
C MET A 496 -21.29 -49.62 -5.14
N CYS A 497 -20.75 -49.79 -3.93
CA CYS A 497 -20.79 -51.07 -3.23
C CYS A 497 -22.16 -51.25 -2.57
N PRO A 498 -22.82 -52.43 -2.66
CA PRO A 498 -24.07 -52.66 -1.97
C PRO A 498 -23.81 -52.75 -0.46
N MET A 499 -24.34 -51.81 0.31
CA MET A 499 -24.52 -51.95 1.75
C MET A 499 -25.78 -52.79 1.99
N GLY A 500 -25.64 -54.09 1.81
CA GLY A 500 -26.66 -55.09 2.09
C GLY A 500 -25.97 -56.44 2.12
N GLY A 501 -25.86 -57.03 3.31
CA GLY A 501 -25.22 -58.33 3.47
C GLY A 501 -25.95 -59.37 2.63
N GLN A 502 -25.37 -59.75 1.50
CA GLN A 502 -25.48 -61.06 0.88
C GLN A 502 -24.32 -61.29 -0.10
N THR A 503 -23.79 -62.49 -0.01
CA THR A 503 -22.62 -63.06 -0.68
C THR A 503 -22.55 -62.81 -2.20
N GLY A 504 -21.46 -62.21 -2.67
CA GLY A 504 -21.14 -62.13 -4.10
C GLY A 504 -19.86 -61.33 -4.39
N ALA A 505 -18.75 -62.03 -4.60
CA ALA A 505 -17.42 -61.47 -4.76
C ALA A 505 -17.26 -60.54 -5.98
N LYS A 506 -16.64 -59.37 -5.77
CA LYS A 506 -15.69 -58.75 -6.72
C LYS A 506 -14.47 -58.24 -5.94
N MET A 507 -13.29 -58.58 -6.45
CA MET A 507 -11.99 -58.43 -5.80
C MET A 507 -11.72 -56.98 -5.36
N GLN A 508 -11.36 -56.81 -4.09
CA GLN A 508 -10.82 -55.54 -3.61
C GLN A 508 -9.49 -55.24 -4.33
N PRO A 509 -9.20 -53.96 -4.66
CA PRO A 509 -7.93 -53.57 -5.26
C PRO A 509 -6.73 -54.03 -4.41
N PRO A 510 -5.63 -54.50 -5.01
CA PRO A 510 -4.48 -55.08 -4.28
C PRO A 510 -3.87 -54.15 -3.21
N TRP A 511 -3.99 -52.84 -3.41
CA TRP A 511 -3.50 -51.84 -2.47
C TRP A 511 -4.33 -51.78 -1.18
N VAL A 512 -5.66 -51.99 -1.25
CA VAL A 512 -6.55 -52.01 -0.09
C VAL A 512 -6.23 -53.20 0.82
N ARG A 513 -5.97 -54.37 0.22
CA ARG A 513 -5.54 -55.56 0.96
C ARG A 513 -4.19 -55.35 1.66
N SER A 514 -3.28 -54.64 1.01
CA SER A 514 -1.94 -54.34 1.57
C SER A 514 -2.02 -53.35 2.75
N VAL A 515 -2.94 -52.39 2.69
CA VAL A 515 -3.21 -51.43 3.78
C VAL A 515 -3.86 -52.12 4.98
N LEU A 516 -4.87 -52.97 4.75
CA LEU A 516 -5.55 -53.71 5.82
C LEU A 516 -4.60 -54.68 6.54
N VAL A 517 -3.76 -55.41 5.80
CA VAL A 517 -2.71 -56.27 6.39
C VAL A 517 -1.68 -55.44 7.17
N GLY A 518 -1.32 -54.24 6.69
CA GLY A 518 -0.40 -53.35 7.40
C GLY A 518 -0.96 -52.80 8.72
N ILE A 519 -2.27 -52.58 8.81
CA ILE A 519 -2.95 -52.16 10.06
C ILE A 519 -3.06 -53.34 11.03
N GLU A 520 -3.41 -54.52 10.54
CA GLU A 520 -3.59 -55.74 11.35
C GLU A 520 -2.26 -56.27 11.93
N GLU A 521 -1.15 -56.08 11.20
CA GLU A 521 0.21 -56.39 11.65
C GLU A 521 0.87 -55.27 12.48
N GLY A 522 0.17 -54.16 12.74
CA GLY A 522 0.69 -53.03 13.53
C GLY A 522 1.82 -52.24 12.86
N ARG A 523 1.96 -52.36 11.52
CA ARG A 523 2.97 -51.64 10.72
C ARG A 523 2.52 -50.25 10.26
N LEU A 524 1.23 -49.93 10.39
CA LEU A 524 0.62 -48.65 9.99
C LEU A 524 -0.32 -48.14 11.10
N HIS A 525 -0.23 -46.85 11.42
CA HIS A 525 -1.09 -46.17 12.39
C HIS A 525 -1.95 -45.05 11.74
N GLU A 526 -3.07 -44.69 12.36
CA GLU A 526 -4.03 -43.67 11.88
C GLU A 526 -3.39 -42.30 11.53
N ARG A 527 -2.28 -41.98 12.18
CA ARG A 527 -1.45 -40.77 11.98
C ARG A 527 -0.65 -40.77 10.67
N ASP A 528 -0.46 -41.92 10.02
CA ASP A 528 0.28 -42.03 8.76
C ASP A 528 -0.55 -41.55 7.55
N PHE A 529 -1.84 -41.26 7.76
CA PHE A 529 -2.77 -40.77 6.74
C PHE A 529 -3.03 -39.26 6.80
N TRP A 530 -2.52 -38.58 7.84
CA TRP A 530 -2.70 -37.15 8.06
C TRP A 530 -1.37 -36.40 8.01
N THR A 531 -0.70 -36.43 6.86
CA THR A 531 0.35 -35.46 6.54
C THR A 531 0.27 -35.08 5.06
N ASN A 532 -0.35 -33.93 4.77
CA ASN A 532 0.11 -32.91 3.82
C ASN A 532 -0.99 -31.86 3.60
N SER A 533 -0.92 -30.77 4.36
CA SER A 533 -1.50 -29.46 4.04
C SER A 533 -0.72 -28.44 4.85
N TRP A 534 0.45 -28.06 4.33
CA TRP A 534 1.11 -26.79 4.62
C TRP A 534 1.06 -25.97 3.35
#